data_AF-A0A833ZYZ6-F1
#
_entry.id   AF-A0A833ZYZ6-F1
#
_cell.length_a   1.000
_cell.length_b   1.000
_cell.length_c   1.000
_cell.angle_alpha   90.00
_cell.angle_beta   90.00
_cell.angle_gamma   90.00
#
_symmetry.space_group_name_H-M   'P 1'
#
loop_
_entity.id
_entity.type
_entity.pdbx_description
1 polymer ?
#
loop_
_entity_poly.entity_id
_entity_poly.type
_entity_poly.pdbx_seq_one_letter_code
_entity_poly.pdbx_strand_id
1 'polypeptide(L)'
;MLLETSRRYNPGSESITFLKDFSYNREDFAKAGLQVEFINPIFEFSRAMNELQLNDAEFALLIAISIFSADRPNVQDQLQVERLQHTYVEALHAYVSIHHPHDRLMFPRMLMKLVSLRTLSSVHSEQVFALRLQDKKLPPLLSEIWDVHE
;
A
#
# COMPACT_ATOMS: atom_id res chain seq x y z
N MET A 1 -4.73 0.15 -1.96
CA MET A 1 -4.75 1.64 -1.94
C MET A 1 -3.37 2.22 -1.68
N LEU A 2 -2.67 1.88 -0.59
CA LEU A 2 -1.35 2.47 -0.27
C LEU A 2 -0.29 2.36 -1.39
N LEU A 3 -0.22 1.23 -2.11
CA LEU A 3 0.65 1.09 -3.29
C LEU A 3 0.26 2.03 -4.45
N GLU A 4 -1.03 2.26 -4.64
CA GLU A 4 -1.53 3.19 -5.66
C GLU A 4 -1.29 4.65 -5.23
N THR A 5 -1.42 4.95 -3.95
CA THR A 5 -1.06 6.24 -3.36
C THR A 5 0.41 6.54 -3.58
N SER A 6 1.31 5.60 -3.30
CA SER A 6 2.75 5.80 -3.48
C SER A 6 3.14 5.96 -4.95
N ARG A 7 2.47 5.26 -5.87
CA ARG A 7 2.65 5.43 -7.32
C ARG A 7 2.33 6.83 -7.82
N ARG A 8 1.48 7.57 -7.10
CA ARG A 8 1.02 8.94 -7.44
C ARG A 8 1.77 10.03 -6.67
N TYR A 9 2.83 9.67 -5.95
CA TYR A 9 3.63 10.61 -5.19
C TYR A 9 4.49 11.48 -6.11
N ASN A 10 4.47 12.78 -5.86
CA ASN A 10 5.33 13.75 -6.50
C ASN A 10 6.38 14.24 -5.49
N PRO A 11 7.68 13.91 -5.68
CA PRO A 11 8.74 14.33 -4.77
C PRO A 11 9.00 15.84 -4.80
N GLY A 12 8.69 16.55 -5.89
CA GLY A 12 8.95 17.98 -6.03
C GLY A 12 7.97 18.86 -5.23
N SER A 13 6.71 18.43 -5.14
CA SER A 13 5.66 19.13 -4.37
C SER A 13 5.35 18.48 -3.03
N GLU A 14 6.01 17.36 -2.70
CA GLU A 14 5.68 16.48 -1.57
C GLU A 14 4.17 16.24 -1.43
N SER A 15 3.55 15.84 -2.53
CA SER A 15 2.10 15.65 -2.62
C SER A 15 1.74 14.36 -3.36
N ILE A 16 0.49 13.92 -3.20
CA ILE A 16 -0.07 12.77 -3.93
C ILE A 16 -1.14 13.28 -4.87
N THR A 17 -1.03 12.96 -6.16
CA THR A 17 -2.00 13.38 -7.17
C THR A 17 -2.99 12.26 -7.47
N PHE A 18 -4.17 12.33 -6.85
CA PHE A 18 -5.29 11.44 -7.17
C PHE A 18 -6.04 11.93 -8.40
N LEU A 19 -6.40 11.01 -9.32
CA LEU A 19 -7.00 11.36 -10.61
C LEU A 19 -6.20 12.45 -11.35
N LYS A 20 -6.70 12.96 -12.46
CA LYS A 20 -6.06 14.09 -13.13
C LYS A 20 -6.40 15.35 -12.32
N ASP A 21 -5.38 16.09 -11.88
CA ASP A 21 -5.44 17.41 -11.26
C ASP A 21 -5.77 17.53 -9.76
N PHE A 22 -6.08 16.43 -9.04
CA PHE A 22 -6.32 16.52 -7.59
C PHE A 22 -5.05 16.16 -6.79
N SER A 23 -4.21 17.16 -6.56
CA SER A 23 -2.98 17.05 -5.75
C SER A 23 -3.26 17.38 -4.29
N TYR A 24 -2.85 16.50 -3.38
CA TYR A 24 -3.05 16.62 -1.94
C TYR A 24 -1.72 16.50 -1.19
N ASN A 25 -1.39 17.50 -0.37
CA ASN A 25 -0.25 17.48 0.52
C ASN A 25 -0.66 16.98 1.92
N ARG A 26 0.31 16.86 2.85
CA ARG A 26 0.05 16.41 4.22
C ARG A 26 -1.02 17.22 4.95
N GLU A 27 -1.07 18.53 4.72
CA GLU A 27 -2.07 19.42 5.33
C GLU A 27 -3.48 19.12 4.80
N ASP A 28 -3.61 18.83 3.50
CA ASP A 28 -4.91 18.46 2.92
C ASP A 28 -5.43 17.13 3.50
N PHE A 29 -4.55 16.14 3.70
CA PHE A 29 -4.92 14.90 4.39
C PHE A 29 -5.33 15.15 5.85
N ALA A 30 -4.68 16.10 6.56
CA ALA A 30 -5.06 16.49 7.91
C ALA A 30 -6.44 17.18 7.94
N LYS A 31 -6.70 18.08 6.99
CA LYS A 31 -8.02 18.72 6.82
C LYS A 31 -9.12 17.71 6.50
N ALA A 32 -8.79 16.64 5.78
CA ALA A 32 -9.70 15.52 5.52
C ALA A 32 -9.98 14.65 6.77
N GLY A 33 -9.27 14.89 7.88
CA GLY A 33 -9.49 14.23 9.17
C GLY A 33 -8.57 13.05 9.45
N LEU A 34 -7.51 12.86 8.67
CA LEU A 34 -6.47 11.89 9.02
C LEU A 34 -5.54 12.46 10.10
N GLN A 35 -5.07 11.59 10.98
CA GLN A 35 -4.13 11.90 12.04
C GLN A 35 -2.70 11.92 11.52
N VAL A 36 -1.85 12.75 12.13
CA VAL A 36 -0.44 12.90 11.75
C VAL A 36 0.31 11.58 11.82
N GLU A 37 -0.03 10.75 12.81
CA GLU A 37 0.48 9.42 13.07
C GLU A 37 0.23 8.46 11.90
N PHE A 38 -0.80 8.70 11.08
CA PHE A 38 -1.08 7.94 9.86
C PHE A 38 -0.57 8.65 8.60
N ILE A 39 -0.70 9.98 8.54
CA ILE A 39 -0.24 10.79 7.39
C ILE A 39 1.26 10.63 7.19
N ASN A 40 2.06 10.75 8.25
CA ASN A 40 3.51 10.72 8.12
C ASN A 40 4.03 9.40 7.54
N PRO A 41 3.61 8.23 8.07
CA PRO A 41 3.96 6.94 7.49
C PRO A 41 3.53 6.75 6.03
N ILE A 42 2.37 7.27 5.61
CA ILE A 42 1.94 7.19 4.20
C ILE A 42 2.95 7.89 3.28
N PHE A 43 3.36 9.10 3.62
CA PHE A 43 4.28 9.88 2.80
C PHE A 43 5.71 9.36 2.88
N GLU A 44 6.15 8.86 4.04
CA GLU A 44 7.45 8.18 4.18
C GLU A 44 7.53 6.92 3.33
N PHE A 45 6.48 6.10 3.37
CA PHE A 45 6.35 4.93 2.50
C PHE A 45 6.34 5.34 1.03
N SER A 46 5.62 6.41 0.68
CA SER A 46 5.52 6.91 -0.69
C SER A 46 6.87 7.40 -1.22
N ARG A 47 7.63 8.14 -0.41
CA ARG A 47 8.99 8.55 -0.72
C ARG A 47 9.90 7.35 -0.93
N ALA A 48 9.85 6.37 -0.02
CA ALA A 48 10.66 5.17 -0.10
C ALA A 48 10.27 4.24 -1.26
N MET A 49 9.03 4.31 -1.75
CA MET A 49 8.60 3.65 -2.99
C MET A 49 9.07 4.41 -4.24
N ASN A 50 9.03 5.75 -4.21
CA ASN A 50 9.54 6.59 -5.29
C ASN A 50 11.04 6.35 -5.50
N GLU A 51 11.84 6.16 -4.45
CA GLU A 51 13.27 5.83 -4.57
C GLU A 51 13.55 4.52 -5.31
N LEU A 52 12.61 3.57 -5.33
CA LEU A 52 12.75 2.32 -6.07
C LEU A 52 12.55 2.50 -7.59
N GLN A 53 11.94 3.61 -8.03
CA GLN A 53 11.69 3.92 -9.44
C GLN A 53 10.99 2.77 -10.19
N LEU A 54 9.98 2.17 -9.56
CA LEU A 54 9.27 1.03 -10.12
C LEU A 54 8.45 1.40 -11.36
N ASN A 55 8.45 0.53 -12.36
CA ASN A 55 7.59 0.64 -13.53
C ASN A 55 6.21 -0.02 -13.31
N ASP A 56 5.35 0.08 -14.33
CA ASP A 56 3.97 -0.41 -14.28
C ASP A 56 3.87 -1.93 -14.01
N ALA A 57 4.74 -2.73 -14.60
CA ALA A 57 4.73 -4.18 -14.42
C ALA A 57 5.16 -4.56 -12.99
N GLU A 58 6.18 -3.88 -12.46
CA GLU A 58 6.65 -4.07 -11.08
C GLU A 58 5.59 -3.70 -10.04
N PHE A 59 4.89 -2.59 -10.24
CA PHE A 59 3.75 -2.22 -9.40
C PHE A 59 2.63 -3.26 -9.50
N ALA A 60 2.28 -3.71 -10.71
CA ALA A 60 1.22 -4.70 -10.91
C ALA A 60 1.54 -6.03 -10.21
N LEU A 61 2.79 -6.49 -10.31
CA LEU A 61 3.25 -7.71 -9.65
C LEU A 61 3.25 -7.55 -8.13
N LEU A 62 3.70 -6.42 -7.59
CA LEU A 62 3.68 -6.17 -6.14
C LEU A 62 2.25 -6.12 -5.59
N ILE A 63 1.31 -5.54 -6.35
CA ILE A 63 -0.12 -5.54 -6.03
C ILE A 63 -0.67 -6.97 -6.05
N ALA A 64 -0.37 -7.77 -7.09
CA ALA A 64 -0.82 -9.15 -7.19
C ALA A 64 -0.34 -9.99 -5.99
N ILE A 65 0.94 -9.88 -5.62
CA ILE A 65 1.51 -10.58 -4.45
C ILE A 65 0.80 -10.14 -3.15
N SER A 66 0.51 -8.85 -3.00
CA SER A 66 -0.21 -8.32 -1.83
C SER A 66 -1.66 -8.82 -1.73
N ILE A 67 -2.34 -9.00 -2.87
CA ILE A 67 -3.70 -9.54 -2.95
C ILE A 67 -3.70 -11.02 -2.55
N PHE A 68 -2.79 -11.82 -3.11
CA PHE A 68 -2.67 -13.26 -2.82
C PHE A 68 -1.92 -13.53 -1.52
N SER A 69 -2.34 -12.94 -0.40
CA SER A 69 -1.77 -13.21 0.92
C SER A 69 -2.61 -14.25 1.67
N ALA A 70 -2.06 -15.44 1.91
CA ALA A 70 -2.80 -16.55 2.54
C ALA A 70 -3.10 -16.34 4.03
N ASP A 71 -2.33 -15.48 4.70
CA ASP A 71 -2.48 -15.10 6.10
C ASP A 71 -3.54 -14.00 6.33
N ARG A 72 -4.36 -13.70 5.31
CA ARG A 72 -5.51 -12.80 5.48
C ARG A 72 -6.61 -13.48 6.31
N PRO A 73 -7.37 -12.71 7.12
CA PRO A 73 -8.49 -13.27 7.87
C PRO A 73 -9.49 -14.00 6.97
N ASN A 74 -10.07 -15.07 7.49
CA ASN A 74 -11.17 -15.83 6.87
C ASN A 74 -10.83 -16.56 5.55
N VAL A 75 -9.55 -16.62 5.15
CA VAL A 75 -9.12 -17.45 4.01
C VAL A 75 -9.29 -18.94 4.33
N GLN A 76 -10.04 -19.64 3.49
CA GLN A 76 -10.32 -21.07 3.65
C GLN A 76 -9.20 -21.96 3.08
N ASP A 77 -8.81 -21.74 1.82
CA ASP A 77 -7.78 -22.52 1.12
C ASP A 77 -6.46 -21.76 1.07
N GLN A 78 -5.76 -21.74 2.20
CA GLN A 78 -4.47 -21.04 2.34
C GLN A 78 -3.41 -21.60 1.39
N LEU A 79 -3.37 -22.93 1.22
CA LEU A 79 -2.40 -23.60 0.36
C LEU A 79 -2.56 -23.19 -1.12
N GLN A 80 -3.79 -23.10 -1.60
CA GLN A 80 -4.04 -22.64 -2.96
C GLN A 80 -3.65 -21.16 -3.15
N VAL A 81 -3.94 -20.31 -2.16
CA VAL A 81 -3.55 -18.88 -2.20
C VAL A 81 -2.04 -18.73 -2.22
N GLU A 82 -1.30 -19.50 -1.41
CA GLU A 82 0.18 -19.48 -1.43
C GLU A 82 0.74 -19.92 -2.78
N ARG A 83 0.18 -20.96 -3.40
CA ARG A 83 0.59 -21.41 -4.75
C ARG A 83 0.38 -20.32 -5.81
N LEU A 84 -0.76 -19.62 -5.74
CA LEU A 84 -1.03 -18.48 -6.62
C LEU A 84 -0.03 -17.35 -6.37
N GLN A 85 0.22 -17.00 -5.11
CA GLN A 85 1.19 -15.96 -4.74
C GLN A 85 2.60 -16.29 -5.25
N HIS A 86 3.06 -17.53 -5.05
CA HIS A 86 4.38 -17.99 -5.46
C HIS A 86 4.61 -17.76 -6.96
N THR A 87 3.59 -17.98 -7.79
CA THR A 87 3.66 -17.71 -9.23
C THR A 87 4.02 -16.25 -9.54
N TYR A 88 3.43 -15.29 -8.82
CA TYR A 88 3.72 -13.86 -9.01
C TYR A 88 5.06 -13.44 -8.39
N VAL A 89 5.48 -14.08 -7.30
CA VAL A 89 6.79 -13.84 -6.66
C VAL A 89 7.91 -14.27 -7.60
N GLU A 90 7.82 -15.45 -8.21
CA GLU A 90 8.79 -15.93 -9.21
C GLU A 90 8.79 -15.04 -10.47
N ALA A 91 7.61 -14.65 -10.95
CA ALA A 91 7.50 -13.73 -12.08
C ALA A 91 8.16 -12.37 -11.78
N LEU A 92 7.97 -11.82 -10.58
CA LEU A 92 8.63 -10.59 -10.15
C LEU A 92 10.14 -10.76 -10.07
N HIS A 93 10.62 -11.86 -9.51
CA HIS A 93 12.05 -12.13 -9.40
C HIS A 93 12.72 -12.20 -10.77
N ALA A 94 12.12 -12.94 -11.71
CA ALA A 94 12.60 -13.04 -13.08
C ALA A 94 12.58 -11.68 -13.79
N TYR A 95 11.47 -10.94 -13.68
CA TYR A 95 11.31 -9.63 -14.31
C TYR A 95 12.36 -8.63 -13.80
N VAL A 96 12.51 -8.51 -12.47
CA VAL A 96 13.48 -7.61 -11.85
C VAL A 96 14.91 -7.97 -12.21
N SER A 97 15.24 -9.26 -12.32
CA SER A 97 16.58 -9.70 -12.71
C SER A 97 16.97 -9.27 -14.13
N ILE A 98 15.99 -9.14 -15.03
CA ILE A 98 16.19 -8.68 -16.41
C ILE A 98 16.24 -7.15 -16.47
N HIS A 99 15.33 -6.47 -15.76
CA HIS A 99 15.20 -5.01 -15.83
C HIS A 99 16.20 -4.25 -14.95
N HIS A 100 16.72 -4.88 -13.89
CA HIS A 100 17.69 -4.30 -12.96
C HIS A 100 18.92 -5.22 -12.79
N PRO A 101 19.66 -5.56 -13.86
CA PRO A 101 20.71 -6.59 -13.81
C PRO A 101 21.90 -6.25 -12.90
N HIS A 102 22.08 -4.96 -12.59
CA HIS A 102 23.14 -4.47 -11.71
C HIS A 102 22.68 -4.31 -10.25
N ASP A 103 21.39 -4.45 -9.97
CA ASP A 103 20.81 -4.24 -8.65
C ASP A 103 20.19 -5.53 -8.10
N ARG A 104 21.06 -6.41 -7.61
CA ARG A 104 20.67 -7.71 -7.03
C ARG A 104 19.79 -7.57 -5.78
N LEU A 105 19.72 -6.38 -5.19
CA LEU A 105 18.92 -6.09 -4.00
C LEU A 105 17.57 -5.47 -4.33
N MET A 106 17.24 -5.23 -5.61
CA MET A 106 15.94 -4.67 -5.99
C MET A 106 14.79 -5.60 -5.56
N PHE A 107 14.85 -6.87 -5.93
CA PHE A 107 13.83 -7.86 -5.58
C PHE A 107 13.55 -7.96 -4.07
N PRO A 108 14.55 -8.21 -3.20
CA PRO A 108 14.29 -8.27 -1.76
C PRO A 108 13.82 -6.92 -1.19
N ARG A 109 14.31 -5.77 -1.69
CA ARG A 109 13.79 -4.46 -1.25
C ARG A 109 12.32 -4.26 -1.59
N MET A 110 11.87 -4.71 -2.76
CA MET A 110 10.46 -4.69 -3.13
C MET A 110 9.62 -5.56 -2.20
N LEU A 111 10.06 -6.79 -1.90
CA LEU A 111 9.35 -7.67 -0.96
C LEU A 111 9.26 -7.07 0.45
N MET A 112 10.29 -6.38 0.92
CA MET A 112 10.26 -5.69 2.22
C MET A 112 9.20 -4.57 2.28
N LYS A 113 8.79 -3.99 1.15
CA LYS A 113 7.68 -3.03 1.13
C LYS A 113 6.34 -3.69 1.48
N LEU A 114 6.17 -4.97 1.19
CA LEU A 114 4.98 -5.72 1.61
C LEU A 114 4.90 -5.86 3.13
N VAL A 115 6.04 -5.96 3.81
CA VAL A 115 6.11 -5.95 5.28
C VAL A 115 5.71 -4.57 5.81
N SER A 116 6.25 -3.49 5.24
CA SER A 116 5.85 -2.12 5.61
C SER A 116 4.35 -1.85 5.42
N LEU A 117 3.72 -2.46 4.41
CA LEU A 117 2.28 -2.36 4.19
C LEU A 117 1.47 -2.98 5.35
N ARG A 118 1.98 -4.03 6.02
CA ARG A 118 1.31 -4.61 7.19
C ARG A 118 1.28 -3.62 8.35
N THR A 119 2.39 -2.95 8.61
CA THR A 119 2.48 -1.88 9.62
C THR A 119 1.52 -0.75 9.29
N LEU A 120 1.53 -0.24 8.06
CA LEU A 120 0.60 0.82 7.63
C LEU A 120 -0.87 0.39 7.72
N SER A 121 -1.17 -0.89 7.45
CA SER A 121 -2.51 -1.43 7.61
C SER A 121 -2.96 -1.43 9.07
N SER A 122 -2.05 -1.66 10.02
CA SER A 122 -2.34 -1.58 11.46
C SER A 122 -2.64 -0.13 11.87
N VAL A 123 -1.79 0.82 11.46
CA VAL A 123 -2.01 2.25 11.75
C VAL A 123 -3.30 2.76 11.11
N HIS A 124 -3.65 2.26 9.93
CA HIS A 124 -4.94 2.55 9.30
C HIS A 124 -6.13 2.07 10.14
N SER A 125 -6.05 0.87 10.75
CA SER A 125 -7.11 0.38 11.63
C SER A 125 -7.30 1.28 12.85
N GLU A 126 -6.21 1.77 13.45
CA GLU A 126 -6.26 2.75 14.56
C GLU A 126 -6.91 4.08 14.11
N GLN A 127 -6.57 4.54 12.90
CA GLN A 127 -7.18 5.73 12.30
C GLN A 127 -8.70 5.57 12.10
N VAL A 128 -9.16 4.41 11.63
CA VAL A 128 -10.60 4.14 11.44
C VAL A 128 -11.31 4.14 12.80
N PHE A 129 -10.72 3.54 13.83
CA PHE A 129 -11.24 3.59 15.19
C PHE A 129 -11.34 5.02 15.72
N ALA A 130 -10.32 5.85 15.50
CA ALA A 130 -10.33 7.25 15.92
C ALA A 130 -11.43 8.08 15.23
N LEU A 131 -11.75 7.79 13.96
CA LEU A 131 -12.85 8.46 13.26
C LEU A 131 -14.22 8.17 13.91
N ARG A 132 -14.43 6.94 14.39
CA ARG A 132 -15.64 6.59 15.16
C ARG A 132 -15.76 7.44 16.43
N LEU A 133 -14.66 7.62 17.15
CA LEU A 133 -14.63 8.42 18.38
C LEU A 133 -14.92 9.91 18.12
N GLN A 134 -14.63 10.39 16.91
CA GLN A 134 -14.93 11.75 16.45
C GLN A 134 -16.35 11.90 15.87
N ASP A 135 -17.21 10.88 15.98
CA ASP A 135 -18.57 10.83 15.41
C ASP A 135 -18.60 11.07 13.88
N LYS A 136 -17.50 10.74 13.20
CA LYS A 136 -17.42 10.74 11.74
C LYS A 136 -17.80 9.36 11.22
N LYS A 137 -18.73 9.33 10.26
CA LYS A 137 -19.21 8.08 9.65
C LYS A 137 -18.55 7.84 8.30
N LEU A 138 -18.05 6.62 8.11
CA LEU A 138 -17.60 6.16 6.80
C LEU A 138 -18.81 5.91 5.89
N PRO A 139 -18.70 6.19 4.58
CA PRO A 139 -19.69 5.73 3.59
C PRO A 139 -19.92 4.21 3.67
N PRO A 140 -21.11 3.69 3.30
CA PRO A 140 -21.49 2.30 3.55
C PRO A 140 -20.47 1.24 3.09
N LEU A 141 -19.94 1.38 1.88
CA LEU A 141 -18.95 0.43 1.35
C LEU A 141 -17.62 0.47 2.13
N LEU A 142 -17.18 1.65 2.55
CA LEU A 142 -15.94 1.78 3.34
C LEU A 142 -16.14 1.28 4.77
N SER A 143 -17.36 1.44 5.30
CA SER A 143 -17.74 0.84 6.57
C SER A 143 -17.72 -0.70 6.46
N GLU A 144 -18.32 -1.31 5.44
CA GLU A 144 -18.32 -2.77 5.27
C GLU A 144 -16.89 -3.37 5.23
N ILE A 145 -15.93 -2.68 4.60
CA ILE A 145 -14.56 -3.20 4.42
C ILE A 145 -13.66 -2.94 5.64
N TRP A 146 -13.82 -1.81 6.32
CA TRP A 146 -12.89 -1.34 7.37
C TRP A 146 -13.49 -1.28 8.77
N ASP A 147 -14.82 -1.19 8.86
CA ASP A 147 -15.54 -1.11 10.11
C ASP A 147 -15.66 -2.54 10.66
N VAL A 148 -14.62 -2.97 11.37
CA VAL A 148 -14.69 -4.25 12.07
C VAL A 148 -15.77 -4.10 13.14
N HIS A 149 -16.89 -4.79 12.96
CA HIS A 149 -17.89 -4.99 14.01
C HIS A 149 -17.27 -5.96 15.03
N GLU A 150 -16.69 -5.44 16.10
CA GLU A 150 -16.63 -6.19 17.36
C GLU A 150 -18.00 -6.07 18.06
#